data_AF-A0A4Q6GJF4-F1
#
_entry.id   AF-A0A4Q6GJF4-F1
#
_cell.length_a   1.000
_cell.length_b   1.000
_cell.length_c   1.000
_cell.angle_alpha   90.00
_cell.angle_beta   90.00
_cell.angle_gamma   90.00
#
_symmetry.space_group_name_H-M   'P 1'
#
loop_
_entity.id
_entity.type
_entity.pdbx_description
1 polymer ?
#
loop_
_entity_poly.entity_id
_entity_poly.type
_entity_poly.pdbx_seq_one_letter_code
_entity_poly.pdbx_strand_id
1 'polypeptide(L)' 'SMLVETAFISNADEECRLIDPAYQRKVAGAVLDGVQTYFTRQPPPGTLFAARAQAAQLADAARTASGAGAP' A
#
# COMPACT_ATOMS: atom_id res chain seq x y z
N SER A 1 13.24 -2.90 -9.05
CA SER A 1 12.38 -2.08 -9.92
C SER A 1 11.25 -2.96 -10.45
N MET A 2 10.12 -2.35 -10.84
CA MET A 2 8.97 -3.05 -11.40
C MET A 2 8.44 -2.25 -12.59
N LEU A 3 7.91 -2.95 -13.60
CA LEU A 3 7.18 -2.37 -14.72
C LEU A 3 5.70 -2.71 -14.57
N VAL A 4 4.83 -1.74 -14.85
CA VAL A 4 3.38 -1.91 -14.83
C VAL A 4 2.80 -1.47 -16.17
N GLU A 5 2.15 -2.39 -16.88
CA GLU A 5 1.38 -2.12 -18.09
C GLU A 5 -0.07 -1.79 -17.72
N THR A 6 -0.59 -0.66 -18.19
CA THR A 6 -1.92 -0.15 -17.79
C THR A 6 -2.99 -0.25 -18.88
N ALA A 7 -2.57 -0.26 -20.16
CA ALA A 7 -3.39 -0.52 -21.34
C ALA A 7 -2.49 -0.64 -22.60
N PHE A 8 -3.05 -1.12 -23.70
CA PHE A 8 -2.43 -1.22 -25.03
C PHE A 8 -2.92 -0.11 -25.97
N ILE A 9 -2.01 0.70 -26.50
CA ILE A 9 -2.35 1.75 -27.49
C ILE A 9 -2.86 1.16 -28.82
N SER A 10 -2.48 -0.08 -29.15
CA SER A 10 -2.94 -0.74 -30.37
C SER A 10 -4.43 -1.13 -30.35
N ASN A 11 -5.09 -1.06 -29.21
CA ASN A 11 -6.51 -1.33 -29.05
C ASN A 11 -7.26 -0.02 -28.82
N ALA A 12 -8.21 0.30 -29.71
CA ALA A 12 -8.93 1.58 -29.68
C ALA A 12 -9.71 1.81 -28.36
N ASP A 13 -10.34 0.77 -27.81
CA ASP A 13 -11.09 0.89 -26.55
C ASP A 13 -10.15 1.17 -25.36
N GLU A 14 -8.97 0.57 -25.37
CA GLU A 14 -7.94 0.78 -24.34
C GLU A 14 -7.24 2.13 -24.49
N GLU A 15 -6.96 2.58 -25.70
CA GLU A 15 -6.45 3.91 -25.99
C GLU A 15 -7.44 5.00 -25.51
N CYS A 16 -8.74 4.84 -25.79
CA CYS A 16 -9.78 5.72 -25.28
C CYS A 16 -9.79 5.79 -23.74
N ARG A 17 -9.54 4.66 -23.07
CA ARG A 17 -9.43 4.64 -21.60
C ARG A 17 -8.18 5.37 -21.11
N LEU A 18 -7.06 5.30 -21.82
CA LEU A 18 -5.82 5.99 -21.42
C LEU A 18 -5.98 7.51 -21.31
N ILE A 19 -6.89 8.12 -22.08
CA ILE A 19 -7.18 9.57 -22.00
C ILE A 19 -8.34 9.93 -21.07
N ASP A 20 -9.05 8.95 -20.51
CA ASP A 20 -10.16 9.19 -19.58
C ASP A 20 -9.62 9.55 -18.17
N PRO A 21 -9.91 10.76 -17.65
CA PRO A 21 -9.48 11.16 -16.31
C PRO A 21 -10.04 10.28 -15.17
N ALA A 22 -11.21 9.65 -15.35
CA ALA A 22 -11.75 8.71 -14.36
C ALA A 22 -10.93 7.41 -14.33
N TYR A 23 -10.60 6.86 -15.50
CA TYR A 23 -9.73 5.69 -15.60
C TYR A 23 -8.34 5.95 -15.03
N GLN A 24 -7.71 7.06 -15.39
CA GLN A 24 -6.39 7.45 -14.88
C GLN A 24 -6.37 7.53 -13.34
N ARG A 25 -7.40 8.15 -12.73
CA ARG A 25 -7.53 8.20 -11.27
C ARG A 25 -7.67 6.82 -10.64
N LYS A 26 -8.45 5.93 -11.26
CA LYS A 26 -8.60 4.55 -10.80
C LYS A 26 -7.27 3.81 -10.81
N VAL A 27 -6.50 3.90 -11.90
CA VAL A 27 -5.18 3.26 -12.03
C VAL A 27 -4.20 3.86 -11.01
N ALA A 28 -4.14 5.19 -10.90
CA ALA A 28 -3.27 5.87 -9.94
C ALA A 28 -3.56 5.46 -8.48
N GLY A 29 -4.85 5.36 -8.12
CA GLY A 29 -5.28 4.86 -6.82
C GLY A 29 -4.79 3.43 -6.56
N ALA A 30 -5.02 2.53 -7.51
CA ALA A 30 -4.58 1.13 -7.38
C ALA A 30 -3.04 1.00 -7.24
N VAL A 31 -2.26 1.80 -7.98
CA VAL A 31 -0.81 1.82 -7.87
C VAL A 31 -0.37 2.34 -6.50
N LEU A 32 -0.96 3.45 -6.03
CA LEU A 32 -0.66 4.02 -4.72
C LEU A 32 -0.97 3.04 -3.59
N ASP A 33 -2.15 2.42 -3.62
CA ASP A 33 -2.59 1.44 -2.63
C ASP A 33 -1.66 0.23 -2.60
N GLY A 34 -1.23 -0.25 -3.78
CA GLY A 34 -0.25 -1.33 -3.90
C GLY A 34 1.10 -0.99 -3.28
N VAL A 35 1.64 0.20 -3.58
CA VAL A 35 2.91 0.68 -3.03
C VAL A 35 2.83 0.84 -1.51
N GLN A 36 1.76 1.45 -0.98
CA GLN A 36 1.55 1.59 0.46
C GLN A 36 1.43 0.22 1.13
N THR A 37 0.68 -0.70 0.55
CA THR A 37 0.50 -2.06 1.07
C THR A 37 1.84 -2.80 1.13
N TYR A 38 2.64 -2.74 0.06
CA TYR A 38 3.94 -3.38 0.00
C TYR A 38 4.87 -2.90 1.12
N PHE A 39 5.05 -1.58 1.27
CA PHE A 39 5.94 -1.04 2.30
C PHE A 39 5.38 -1.09 3.71
N THR A 40 4.05 -1.21 3.88
CA THR A 40 3.47 -1.47 5.19
C THR A 40 3.70 -2.92 5.63
N ARG A 41 3.60 -3.88 4.70
CA ARG A 41 3.84 -5.31 4.97
C ARG A 41 5.32 -5.64 5.13
N GLN A 42 6.18 -5.00 4.34
CA GLN A 42 7.62 -5.18 4.41
C GLN A 42 8.31 -3.82 4.53
N PRO A 43 8.27 -3.21 5.72
CA PRO A 43 8.87 -1.90 5.95
C PRO A 43 10.39 -1.94 5.76
N PRO A 44 10.96 -1.14 4.85
CA PRO A 44 12.41 -1.07 4.72
C PRO A 44 13.02 -0.46 5.99
N PRO A 45 14.15 -0.99 6.49
CA PRO A 45 14.81 -0.44 7.67
C PRO A 45 15.14 1.06 7.53
N GLY A 46 15.05 1.80 8.63
CA GLY A 46 15.35 3.24 8.65
C GLY A 46 14.29 4.14 8.01
N THR A 47 13.15 3.59 7.55
CA THR A 47 12.03 4.38 7.02
C THR A 47 10.97 4.69 8.06
N LEU A 48 10.10 5.65 7.76
CA LEU A 48 8.92 5.94 8.57
C LEU A 48 7.97 4.73 8.70
N PHE A 49 7.86 3.89 7.66
CA PHE A 49 7.07 2.66 7.72
C PHE A 49 7.61 1.72 8.80
N ALA A 50 8.94 1.55 8.88
CA ALA A 50 9.56 0.68 9.87
C ALA A 50 9.38 1.21 11.30
N ALA A 51 9.48 2.54 11.49
CA ALA A 51 9.24 3.16 12.78
C ALA A 51 7.78 2.97 13.25
N ARG A 52 6.81 3.14 12.33
CA ARG A 52 5.38 2.93 12.63
C ARG A 52 5.07 1.47 12.94
N ALA A 53 5.63 0.53 12.20
CA ALA A 53 5.45 -0.90 12.45
C ALA A 53 5.98 -1.32 13.84
N GLN A 54 7.17 -0.83 14.22
CA GLN A 54 7.72 -1.05 15.56
C GLN A 54 6.83 -0.45 16.66
N ALA A 55 6.36 0.78 16.47
CA ALA A 55 5.45 1.41 17.43
C ALA A 55 4.14 0.61 17.61
N ALA A 56 3.57 0.08 16.53
CA ALA A 56 2.39 -0.78 16.59
C ALA A 56 2.67 -2.09 17.36
N GLN A 57 3.80 -2.74 17.08
CA GLN A 57 4.22 -3.96 17.80
C GLN A 57 4.40 -3.72 19.30
N LEU A 58 5.01 -2.60 19.69
CA LEU A 58 5.17 -2.22 21.10
C LEU A 58 3.82 -1.96 21.78
N ALA A 59 2.89 -1.30 21.09
CA ALA A 59 1.54 -1.07 21.60
C ALA A 59 0.77 -2.39 21.81
N ASP A 60 0.90 -3.34 20.88
CA ASP A 60 0.28 -4.66 20.98
C ASP A 60 0.86 -5.49 22.13
N ALA A 61 2.17 -5.43 22.33
CA ALA A 61 2.83 -6.05 23.47
C ALA A 61 2.31 -5.46 24.80
N ALA A 62 2.16 -4.14 24.89
CA ALA A 62 1.62 -3.47 26.06
C ALA A 62 0.16 -3.85 26.36
N ARG A 63 -0.70 -3.94 25.34
CA ARG A 63 -2.10 -4.41 25.49
C ARG A 63 -2.19 -5.86 25.97
N THR A 64 -1.28 -6.71 25.52
CA THR A 64 -1.23 -8.12 25.94
C THR A 64 -0.79 -8.24 27.40
N ALA A 65 0.19 -7.44 27.81
CA ALA A 65 0.67 -7.40 29.19
C ALA A 65 -0.38 -6.89 30.18
N SER A 66 -1.21 -5.90 29.80
CA SER A 66 -2.28 -5.40 30.66
C SER A 66 -3.48 -6.36 30.77
N GLY A 67 -3.74 -7.16 29.72
CA GLY A 67 -4.82 -8.17 29.72
C GLY A 67 -4.51 -9.42 30.55
N ALA A 68 -3.23 -9.75 30.75
CA ALA A 68 -2.79 -10.91 31.54
C ALA A 68 -2.86 -10.69 33.07
N GLY A 69 -3.30 -9.51 33.53
CA GLY A 69 -3.35 -9.12 34.94
C GLY A 69 -4.72 -9.17 35.61
N ALA A 70 -5.77 -9.68 34.96
CA ALA A 70 -7.10 -9.80 35.56
C ALA A 70 -7.36 -11.23 36.07
N PRO A 71 -7.59 -11.42 37.39
CA PRO A 71 -7.99 -12.71 37.98
C PRO A 71 -9.44 -13.11 37.68
#